data_AF-A0A7K4L9L6-F1
#
_entry.id   AF-A0A7K4L9L6-F1
#
_cell.length_a   1.000
_cell.length_b   1.000
_cell.length_c   1.000
_cell.angle_alpha   90.00
_cell.angle_beta   90.00
_cell.angle_gamma   90.00
#
_symmetry.space_group_name_H-M   'P 1'
#
loop_
_entity.id
_entity.type
_entity.pdbx_description
1 polymer ?
#
loop_
_entity_poly.entity_id
_entity_poly.type
_entity_poly.pdbx_seq_one_letter_code
_entity_poly.pdbx_strand_id
1 'polypeptide(L)'
;LSGASPFLGETKQETLTNISAVNYDFDEEYFSNTSELAKDFIRRLLVKDPKKRMTIAQSLEHPWIKRRNVRNEDNGKKPERRRLKTTRLKEYTIKSHSSMPPNNTYINFERFSKVMEEVAAAEESLRELERNKKSFREDIEALLSIYEEKESWYKEENESISQDLRQIRQELQKTEALKKQAQEETKNVLQVANGLKRRYRKLENHYEALAKQVASEMKFVQELVWSIEREKLQS
;
A
#
# COMPACT_ATOMS: atom_id res chain seq x y z
N LEU A 1 -16.82 10.10 70.97
CA LEU A 1 -17.82 9.73 69.94
C LEU A 1 -18.06 8.23 70.10
N SER A 2 -19.32 7.85 70.31
CA SER A 2 -19.81 6.50 70.65
C SER A 2 -19.61 5.46 69.54
N GLY A 3 -19.56 5.91 68.28
CA GLY A 3 -19.42 5.06 67.10
C GLY A 3 -20.73 4.38 66.66
N ALA A 4 -21.85 4.67 67.33
CA ALA A 4 -23.19 4.23 66.94
C ALA A 4 -24.03 5.44 66.50
N SER A 5 -24.97 5.22 65.57
CA SER A 5 -25.92 6.25 65.15
C SER A 5 -26.97 6.46 66.25
N PRO A 6 -27.26 7.72 66.66
CA PRO A 6 -28.36 8.01 67.60
C PRO A 6 -29.74 7.57 67.11
N PHE A 7 -29.90 7.33 65.80
CA PHE A 7 -31.18 6.95 65.19
C PHE A 7 -31.33 5.44 64.96
N LEU A 8 -30.35 4.64 65.37
CA LEU A 8 -30.32 3.21 65.10
C LEU A 8 -31.48 2.49 65.80
N GLY A 9 -32.36 1.84 65.03
CA GLY A 9 -33.40 0.92 65.53
C GLY A 9 -33.02 -0.54 65.30
N GLU A 10 -33.83 -1.48 65.81
CA GLU A 10 -33.63 -2.92 65.64
C GLU A 10 -33.77 -3.35 64.16
N THR A 11 -34.63 -2.63 63.41
CA THR A 11 -34.81 -2.84 61.97
C THR A 11 -34.44 -1.61 61.14
N LYS A 12 -34.22 -1.82 59.83
CA LYS A 12 -33.96 -0.73 58.88
C LYS A 12 -35.14 0.24 58.79
N GLN A 13 -36.37 -0.29 58.80
CA GLN A 13 -37.59 0.51 58.72
C GLN A 13 -37.74 1.43 59.93
N GLU A 14 -37.44 0.90 61.11
CA GLU A 14 -37.43 1.65 62.36
C GLU A 14 -36.35 2.74 62.34
N THR A 15 -35.14 2.42 61.89
CA THR A 15 -34.04 3.40 61.73
C THR A 15 -34.44 4.56 60.81
N LEU A 16 -35.08 4.27 59.66
CA LEU A 16 -35.56 5.30 58.74
C LEU A 16 -36.69 6.15 59.34
N THR A 17 -37.56 5.53 60.13
CA THR A 17 -38.65 6.21 60.84
C THR A 17 -38.07 7.16 61.90
N ASN A 18 -37.08 6.71 62.66
CA ASN A 18 -36.35 7.51 63.64
C ASN A 18 -35.67 8.73 63.01
N ILE A 19 -35.00 8.55 61.86
CA ILE A 19 -34.38 9.67 61.12
C ILE A 19 -35.45 10.69 60.67
N SER A 20 -36.54 10.21 60.08
CA SER A 20 -37.60 11.06 59.53
C SER A 20 -38.36 11.83 60.62
N ALA A 21 -38.53 11.20 61.78
CA ALA A 21 -39.14 11.82 62.96
C ALA A 21 -38.15 12.72 63.73
N VAL A 22 -36.84 12.62 63.44
CA VAL A 22 -35.77 13.15 64.28
C VAL A 22 -35.88 12.63 65.72
N ASN A 23 -36.27 11.36 65.84
CA ASN A 23 -36.38 10.64 67.09
C ASN A 23 -35.07 9.88 67.34
N TYR A 24 -34.29 10.34 68.32
CA TYR A 24 -33.04 9.72 68.72
C TYR A 24 -32.88 9.82 70.23
N ASP A 25 -32.16 8.86 70.80
CA ASP A 25 -31.73 8.89 72.18
C ASP A 25 -30.21 8.72 72.27
N PHE A 26 -29.69 8.85 73.48
CA PHE A 26 -28.27 8.61 73.76
C PHE A 26 -28.15 7.39 74.65
N ASP A 27 -28.42 6.22 74.06
CA ASP A 27 -28.30 4.92 74.71
C ASP A 27 -26.99 4.81 75.52
N GLU A 28 -27.14 4.42 76.78
CA GLU A 28 -26.08 4.39 77.77
C GLU A 28 -24.98 3.38 77.40
N GLU A 29 -25.32 2.30 76.70
CA GLU A 29 -24.35 1.31 76.19
C GLU A 29 -23.32 1.98 75.26
N TYR A 30 -23.78 2.89 74.40
CA TYR A 30 -22.95 3.52 73.38
C TYR A 30 -22.38 4.88 73.85
N PHE A 31 -23.13 5.62 74.64
CA PHE A 31 -22.82 7.01 75.01
C PHE A 31 -22.37 7.21 76.46
N SER A 32 -22.19 6.16 77.26
CA SER A 32 -21.63 6.23 78.62
C SER A 32 -20.34 7.07 78.72
N ASN A 33 -19.43 6.92 77.76
CA ASN A 33 -18.16 7.65 77.71
C ASN A 33 -18.23 9.01 76.98
N THR A 34 -19.43 9.48 76.61
CA THR A 34 -19.62 10.74 75.90
C THR A 34 -20.08 11.81 76.87
N SER A 35 -19.32 12.91 76.97
CA SER A 35 -19.62 13.99 77.92
C SER A 35 -20.95 14.65 77.64
N GLU A 36 -21.60 15.17 78.69
CA GLU A 36 -22.91 15.83 78.55
C GLU A 36 -22.84 17.05 77.64
N LEU A 37 -21.74 17.81 77.66
CA LEU A 37 -21.52 18.91 76.72
C LEU A 37 -21.51 18.45 75.26
N ALA A 38 -21.04 17.24 74.98
CA ALA A 38 -21.06 16.66 73.64
C ALA A 38 -22.48 16.24 73.23
N LYS A 39 -23.24 15.66 74.17
CA LYS A 39 -24.65 15.31 73.95
C LYS A 39 -25.49 16.56 73.70
N ASP A 40 -25.32 17.61 74.50
CA ASP A 40 -25.99 18.91 74.30
C ASP A 40 -25.67 19.52 72.92
N PHE A 41 -24.40 19.48 72.53
CA PHE A 41 -23.98 19.95 71.20
C PHE A 41 -24.71 19.20 70.07
N ILE A 42 -24.77 17.86 70.16
CA ILE A 42 -25.47 17.03 69.17
C ILE A 42 -26.97 17.36 69.17
N ARG A 43 -27.60 17.59 70.33
CA ARG A 43 -29.02 17.94 70.43
C ARG A 43 -29.36 19.23 69.68
N ARG A 44 -28.50 20.24 69.78
CA ARG A 44 -28.66 21.54 69.10
C ARG A 44 -28.46 21.46 67.59
N LEU A 45 -27.82 20.40 67.09
CA LEU A 45 -27.62 20.14 65.66
C LEU A 45 -28.73 19.27 65.07
N LEU A 46 -29.20 18.27 65.80
CA LEU A 46 -30.23 17.33 65.36
C LEU A 46 -31.63 17.87 65.67
N VAL A 47 -31.97 19.02 65.05
CA VAL A 47 -33.28 19.67 65.13
C VAL A 47 -34.01 19.54 63.80
N LYS A 48 -35.29 19.14 63.85
CA LYS A 48 -36.15 18.90 62.67
C LYS A 48 -36.35 20.17 61.83
N ASP A 49 -36.59 21.30 62.50
CA ASP A 49 -36.68 22.60 61.85
C ASP A 49 -35.27 23.19 61.60
N PRO A 50 -34.84 23.37 60.34
CA PRO A 50 -33.52 23.91 60.03
C PRO A 50 -33.32 25.34 60.53
N LYS A 51 -34.38 26.14 60.67
CA LYS A 51 -34.27 27.54 61.14
C LYS A 51 -33.94 27.64 62.63
N LYS A 52 -34.32 26.60 63.40
CA LYS A 52 -34.02 26.48 64.84
C LYS A 52 -32.70 25.77 65.11
N ARG A 53 -32.07 25.20 64.07
CA ARG A 53 -30.80 24.51 64.18
C ARG A 53 -29.68 25.51 64.46
N MET A 54 -28.78 25.13 65.36
CA MET A 54 -27.59 25.93 65.65
C MET A 54 -26.79 26.21 64.37
N THR A 55 -26.48 27.49 64.14
CA THR A 55 -25.67 27.90 62.98
C THR A 55 -24.21 27.50 63.15
N ILE A 56 -23.41 27.56 62.08
CA ILE A 56 -21.98 27.24 62.11
C ILE A 56 -21.24 28.15 63.11
N ALA A 57 -21.51 29.46 63.08
CA ALA A 57 -20.90 30.42 63.99
C ALA A 57 -21.19 30.07 65.46
N GLN A 58 -22.46 29.82 65.79
CA GLN A 58 -22.87 29.39 67.14
C GLN A 58 -22.27 28.03 67.53
N SER A 59 -22.11 27.11 66.57
CA SER A 59 -21.53 25.79 66.80
C SER A 59 -20.05 25.89 67.20
N LEU A 60 -19.29 26.76 66.54
CA LEU A 60 -17.88 27.02 66.87
C LEU A 60 -17.72 27.67 68.24
N GLU A 61 -18.74 28.41 68.71
CA GLU A 61 -18.74 29.03 70.02
C GLU A 61 -19.18 28.11 71.16
N HIS A 62 -19.69 26.92 70.85
CA HIS A 62 -20.22 26.01 71.86
C HIS A 62 -19.12 25.54 72.85
N PRO A 63 -19.40 25.45 74.17
CA PRO A 63 -18.41 25.05 75.17
C PRO A 63 -17.75 23.70 74.90
N TRP A 64 -18.44 22.75 74.26
CA TRP A 64 -17.84 21.48 73.87
C TRP A 64 -16.68 21.62 72.88
N ILE A 65 -16.80 22.54 71.91
CA ILE A 65 -15.78 22.84 70.91
C ILE A 65 -14.71 23.77 71.50
N LYS A 66 -15.12 24.86 72.17
CA LYS A 66 -14.18 25.83 72.78
C LYS A 66 -13.32 25.23 73.90
N ARG A 67 -13.87 24.40 74.81
CA ARG A 67 -13.08 23.80 75.92
C ARG A 67 -11.96 22.87 75.45
N ARG A 68 -12.07 22.28 74.25
CA ARG A 68 -11.01 21.46 73.67
C ARG A 68 -9.78 22.31 73.28
N ASN A 69 -9.99 23.58 72.96
CA ASN A 69 -8.92 24.49 72.55
C ASN A 69 -8.21 25.15 73.75
N VAL A 70 -8.84 25.17 74.93
CA VAL A 70 -8.29 25.84 76.13
C VAL A 70 -7.45 24.89 77.01
N ARG A 71 -7.46 23.57 76.76
CA ARG A 71 -6.84 22.58 77.66
C ARG A 71 -5.34 22.30 77.41
N ASN A 72 -4.66 23.07 76.57
CA ASN A 72 -3.23 22.88 76.26
C ASN A 72 -2.51 24.24 76.13
N GLU A 73 -2.28 24.92 77.25
CA GLU A 73 -1.18 25.90 77.34
C GLU A 73 -0.23 25.55 78.50
N ASP A 74 -0.44 24.45 79.23
CA ASP A 74 0.45 24.05 80.31
C ASP A 74 0.72 22.53 80.32
N ASN A 75 2.01 22.18 80.35
CA ASN A 75 2.66 20.85 80.25
C ASN A 75 2.83 20.20 78.85
N GLY A 76 4.05 20.36 78.32
CA GLY A 76 4.58 19.80 77.07
C GLY A 76 4.76 18.27 77.03
N LYS A 77 3.66 17.51 77.06
CA LYS A 77 3.63 16.14 76.53
C LYS A 77 2.56 16.06 75.43
N LYS A 78 3.01 15.96 74.17
CA LYS A 78 2.14 15.77 73.01
C LYS A 78 1.19 14.59 73.29
N PRO A 79 -0.14 14.78 73.29
CA PRO A 79 -1.06 13.66 73.46
C PRO A 79 -0.91 12.75 72.23
N GLU A 80 -0.51 11.51 72.48
CA GLU A 80 -0.44 10.45 71.47
C GLU A 80 -1.77 10.43 70.69
N ARG A 81 -1.69 10.49 69.35
CA ARG A 81 -2.87 10.51 68.47
C ARG A 81 -3.61 9.17 68.61
N ARG A 82 -4.53 9.08 69.57
CA ARG A 82 -5.41 7.92 69.75
C ARG A 82 -6.17 7.70 68.44
N ARG A 83 -5.85 6.60 67.72
CA ARG A 83 -6.61 6.21 66.52
C ARG A 83 -8.10 6.12 66.89
N LEU A 84 -8.94 6.86 66.19
CA LEU A 84 -10.39 6.79 66.37
C LEU A 84 -10.85 5.35 66.06
N LYS A 85 -11.52 4.69 67.01
CA LYS A 85 -12.09 3.36 66.80
C LYS A 85 -13.26 3.50 65.82
N THR A 86 -13.08 3.08 64.56
CA THR A 86 -14.11 3.17 63.50
C THR A 86 -14.80 1.84 63.19
N THR A 87 -14.58 0.80 63.99
CA THR A 87 -15.15 -0.55 63.76
C THR A 87 -16.67 -0.52 63.66
N ARG A 88 -17.33 0.19 64.59
CA ARG A 88 -18.78 0.35 64.61
C ARG A 88 -19.33 1.18 63.43
N LEU A 89 -18.55 2.16 62.95
CA LEU A 89 -18.91 2.95 61.76
C LEU A 89 -18.90 2.08 60.49
N LYS A 90 -17.92 1.18 60.35
CA LYS A 90 -17.86 0.23 59.23
C LYS A 90 -19.08 -0.69 59.21
N GLU A 91 -19.48 -1.19 60.37
CA GLU A 91 -20.64 -2.07 60.51
C GLU A 91 -21.95 -1.35 60.17
N TYR A 92 -22.10 -0.09 60.60
CA TYR A 92 -23.22 0.77 60.21
C TYR A 92 -23.29 0.98 58.69
N THR A 93 -22.17 1.29 58.03
CA THR A 93 -22.12 1.49 56.57
C THR A 93 -22.54 0.22 55.83
N ILE A 94 -22.06 -0.95 56.25
CA ILE A 94 -22.41 -2.23 55.62
C ILE A 94 -23.89 -2.57 55.82
N LYS A 95 -24.43 -2.39 57.03
CA LYS A 95 -25.85 -2.63 57.33
C LYS A 95 -26.77 -1.65 56.58
N SER A 96 -26.31 -0.42 56.32
CA SER A 96 -27.11 0.65 55.69
C SER A 96 -27.02 0.69 54.16
N HIS A 97 -25.92 0.27 53.53
CA HIS A 97 -25.64 0.50 52.10
C HIS A 97 -25.51 -0.75 51.21
N SER A 98 -26.11 -1.89 51.59
CA SER A 98 -26.11 -3.12 50.76
C SER A 98 -26.89 -3.01 49.43
N SER A 99 -27.24 -1.81 48.95
CA SER A 99 -28.08 -1.56 47.77
C SER A 99 -27.45 -0.59 46.75
N MET A 100 -26.20 -0.18 46.89
CA MET A 100 -25.54 0.67 45.89
C MET A 100 -24.93 -0.23 44.81
N PRO A 101 -25.47 -0.28 43.58
CA PRO A 101 -24.89 -1.11 42.52
C PRO A 101 -23.46 -0.63 42.22
N PRO A 102 -22.52 -1.54 41.87
CA PRO A 102 -21.18 -1.14 41.46
C PRO A 102 -21.32 -0.14 40.30
N ASN A 103 -20.62 1.00 40.40
CA ASN A 103 -20.74 2.09 39.45
C ASN A 103 -20.28 1.64 38.04
N ASN A 104 -21.22 1.12 37.25
CA ASN A 104 -20.99 0.51 35.94
C ASN A 104 -20.75 1.56 34.84
N THR A 105 -20.93 2.84 35.16
CA THR A 105 -20.80 3.96 34.23
C THR A 105 -19.38 4.10 33.68
N TYR A 106 -18.36 4.03 34.54
CA TYR A 106 -16.96 4.15 34.11
C TYR A 106 -16.53 2.99 33.20
N ILE A 107 -16.89 1.75 33.56
CA ILE A 107 -16.58 0.54 32.77
C ILE A 107 -17.24 0.60 31.39
N ASN A 108 -18.47 1.12 31.31
CA ASN A 108 -19.17 1.29 30.04
C ASN A 108 -18.50 2.36 29.15
N PHE A 109 -18.04 3.48 29.73
CA PHE A 109 -17.30 4.50 28.98
C PHE A 109 -15.96 3.99 28.46
N GLU A 110 -15.22 3.22 29.26
CA GLU A 110 -13.94 2.65 28.83
C GLU A 110 -14.11 1.63 27.69
N ARG A 111 -15.14 0.77 27.78
CA ARG A 111 -15.53 -0.14 26.68
C ARG A 111 -15.92 0.62 25.42
N PHE A 112 -16.73 1.67 25.56
CA PHE A 112 -17.13 2.51 24.43
C PHE A 112 -15.94 3.20 23.78
N SER A 113 -15.03 3.79 24.57
CA SER A 113 -13.81 4.44 24.07
C SER A 113 -12.97 3.48 23.24
N LYS A 114 -12.78 2.25 23.74
CA LYS A 114 -12.02 1.23 23.01
C LYS A 114 -12.67 0.85 21.68
N VAL A 115 -14.00 0.70 21.64
CA VAL A 115 -14.72 0.45 20.39
C VAL A 115 -14.55 1.60 19.41
N MET A 116 -14.58 2.85 19.88
CA MET A 116 -14.37 4.01 19.00
C MET A 116 -12.94 4.06 18.43
N GLU A 117 -11.93 3.69 19.21
CA GLU A 117 -10.55 3.56 18.71
C GLU A 117 -10.43 2.46 17.64
N GLU A 118 -11.04 1.30 17.88
CA GLU A 118 -11.06 0.20 16.92
C GLU A 118 -11.80 0.59 15.62
N VAL A 119 -12.92 1.32 15.72
CA VAL A 119 -13.65 1.85 14.57
C VAL A 119 -12.80 2.85 13.79
N ALA A 120 -12.15 3.79 14.47
CA ALA A 120 -11.28 4.77 13.81
C ALA A 120 -10.10 4.10 13.09
N ALA A 121 -9.48 3.07 13.70
CA ALA A 121 -8.43 2.29 13.07
C ALA A 121 -8.92 1.51 11.84
N ALA A 122 -10.13 0.95 11.91
CA ALA A 122 -10.76 0.26 10.78
C ALA A 122 -11.10 1.24 9.64
N GLU A 123 -11.59 2.43 9.96
CA GLU A 123 -11.86 3.49 8.97
C GLU A 123 -10.58 3.92 8.23
N GLU A 124 -9.47 4.11 8.94
CA GLU A 124 -8.21 4.46 8.26
C GLU A 124 -7.71 3.32 7.38
N SER A 125 -7.82 2.07 7.85
CA SER A 125 -7.47 0.89 7.05
C SER A 125 -8.30 0.79 5.77
N LEU A 126 -9.60 1.17 5.83
CA LEU A 126 -10.48 1.21 4.67
C LEU A 126 -10.09 2.32 3.70
N ARG A 127 -9.72 3.50 4.21
CA ARG A 127 -9.19 4.61 3.40
C ARG A 127 -7.90 4.21 2.70
N GLU A 128 -7.01 3.51 3.39
CA GLU A 128 -5.77 2.99 2.80
C GLU A 128 -6.06 1.97 1.70
N LEU A 129 -7.01 1.05 1.93
CA LEU A 129 -7.46 0.11 0.91
C LEU A 129 -8.04 0.82 -0.32
N GLU A 130 -8.78 1.91 -0.14
CA GLU A 130 -9.33 2.71 -1.24
C GLU A 130 -8.23 3.42 -2.04
N ARG A 131 -7.20 3.96 -1.37
CA ARG A 131 -6.01 4.53 -2.02
C ARG A 131 -5.27 3.46 -2.83
N ASN A 132 -5.06 2.28 -2.26
CA ASN A 132 -4.41 1.16 -2.96
C ASN A 132 -5.21 0.71 -4.18
N LYS A 133 -6.54 0.58 -4.04
CA LYS A 133 -7.43 0.26 -5.17
C LYS A 133 -7.34 1.29 -6.29
N LYS A 134 -7.20 2.57 -5.95
CA LYS A 134 -7.01 3.64 -6.93
C LYS A 134 -5.65 3.50 -7.63
N SER A 135 -4.57 3.30 -6.87
CA SER A 135 -3.22 3.07 -7.41
C SER A 135 -3.19 1.88 -8.38
N PHE A 136 -3.74 0.72 -7.99
CA PHE A 136 -3.76 -0.45 -8.86
C PHE A 136 -4.56 -0.21 -10.14
N ARG A 137 -5.61 0.60 -10.09
CA ARG A 137 -6.36 0.97 -11.30
C ARG A 137 -5.49 1.80 -12.25
N GLU A 138 -4.79 2.79 -11.71
CA GLU A 138 -3.87 3.63 -12.49
C GLU A 138 -2.74 2.79 -13.10
N ASP A 139 -2.19 1.83 -12.34
CA ASP A 139 -1.18 0.90 -12.83
C ASP A 139 -1.71 0.01 -13.96
N ILE A 140 -2.94 -0.51 -13.82
CA ILE A 140 -3.60 -1.31 -14.88
C ILE A 140 -3.83 -0.47 -16.13
N GLU A 141 -4.31 0.76 -15.99
CA GLU A 141 -4.52 1.68 -17.12
C GLU A 141 -3.19 1.99 -17.84
N ALA A 142 -2.11 2.21 -17.09
CA ALA A 142 -0.78 2.41 -17.67
C ALA A 142 -0.29 1.17 -18.44
N LEU A 143 -0.47 -0.03 -17.86
CA LEU A 143 -0.10 -1.29 -18.53
C LEU A 143 -0.91 -1.53 -19.82
N LEU A 144 -2.20 -1.23 -19.80
CA LEU A 144 -3.06 -1.32 -20.98
C LEU A 144 -2.60 -0.34 -22.07
N SER A 145 -2.30 0.90 -21.71
CA SER A 145 -1.77 1.89 -22.66
C SER A 145 -0.46 1.44 -23.29
N ILE A 146 0.47 0.89 -22.50
CA ILE A 146 1.75 0.36 -23.02
C ILE A 146 1.49 -0.83 -23.95
N TYR A 147 0.57 -1.72 -23.59
CA TYR A 147 0.22 -2.86 -24.42
C TYR A 147 -0.35 -2.42 -25.78
N GLU A 148 -1.29 -1.48 -25.79
CA GLU A 148 -1.90 -0.93 -27.01
C GLU A 148 -0.88 -0.22 -27.92
N GLU A 149 0.05 0.54 -27.33
CA GLU A 149 1.15 1.16 -28.05
C GLU A 149 2.05 0.11 -28.70
N LYS A 150 2.42 -0.93 -27.94
CA LYS A 150 3.24 -2.03 -28.46
C LYS A 150 2.53 -2.83 -29.54
N GLU A 151 1.25 -3.12 -29.37
CA GLU A 151 0.45 -3.82 -30.36
C GLU A 151 0.37 -3.02 -31.67
N SER A 152 0.17 -1.70 -31.58
CA SER A 152 0.19 -0.80 -32.73
C SER A 152 1.54 -0.80 -33.43
N TRP A 153 2.63 -0.71 -32.67
CA TRP A 153 3.99 -0.76 -33.21
C TRP A 153 4.27 -2.06 -33.96
N TYR A 154 3.92 -3.22 -33.38
CA TYR A 154 4.10 -4.50 -34.06
C TYR A 154 3.29 -4.61 -35.34
N LYS A 155 2.07 -4.04 -35.38
CA LYS A 155 1.26 -4.01 -36.61
C LYS A 155 1.91 -3.18 -37.70
N GLU A 156 2.42 -2.00 -37.36
CA GLU A 156 3.13 -1.12 -38.29
C GLU A 156 4.41 -1.76 -38.82
N GLU A 157 5.23 -2.30 -37.93
CA GLU A 157 6.49 -2.98 -38.29
C GLU A 157 6.23 -4.20 -39.20
N ASN A 158 5.20 -5.00 -38.89
CA ASN A 158 4.85 -6.16 -39.70
C ASN A 158 4.32 -5.76 -41.09
N GLU A 159 3.56 -4.66 -41.19
CA GLU A 159 3.12 -4.12 -42.49
C GLU A 159 4.30 -3.57 -43.29
N SER A 160 5.24 -2.87 -42.64
CA SER A 160 6.49 -2.39 -43.23
C SER A 160 7.33 -3.54 -43.80
N ILE A 161 7.60 -4.57 -42.98
CA ILE A 161 8.32 -5.78 -43.42
C ILE A 161 7.59 -6.45 -44.59
N SER A 162 6.26 -6.51 -44.54
CA SER A 162 5.46 -7.08 -45.62
C SER A 162 5.58 -6.27 -46.93
N GLN A 163 5.67 -4.94 -46.85
CA GLN A 163 5.93 -4.06 -47.99
C GLN A 163 7.33 -4.31 -48.58
N ASP A 164 8.35 -4.33 -47.73
CA ASP A 164 9.73 -4.59 -48.14
C ASP A 164 9.88 -5.96 -48.82
N LEU A 165 9.25 -7.00 -48.26
CA LEU A 165 9.24 -8.34 -48.88
C LEU A 165 8.55 -8.34 -50.24
N ARG A 166 7.44 -7.59 -50.40
CA ARG A 166 6.79 -7.42 -51.71
C ARG A 166 7.73 -6.75 -52.70
N GLN A 167 8.42 -5.70 -52.29
CA GLN A 167 9.38 -4.98 -53.14
C GLN A 167 10.56 -5.88 -53.54
N ILE A 168 11.17 -6.59 -52.58
CA ILE A 168 12.28 -7.52 -52.86
C ILE A 168 11.86 -8.61 -53.83
N ARG A 169 10.65 -9.17 -53.68
CA ARG A 169 10.13 -10.18 -54.62
C ARG A 169 9.96 -9.64 -56.03
N GLN A 170 9.47 -8.40 -56.17
CA GLN A 170 9.33 -7.76 -57.48
C GLN A 170 10.70 -7.52 -58.13
N GLU A 171 11.68 -7.03 -57.37
CA GLU A 171 13.04 -6.83 -57.88
C GLU A 171 13.72 -8.16 -58.25
N LEU A 172 13.51 -9.21 -57.46
CA LEU A 172 13.99 -10.55 -57.80
C LEU A 172 13.39 -11.04 -59.12
N GLN A 173 12.09 -10.89 -59.32
CA GLN A 173 11.44 -11.26 -60.59
C GLN A 173 11.98 -10.46 -61.79
N LYS A 174 12.20 -9.16 -61.62
CA LYS A 174 12.80 -8.30 -62.67
C LYS A 174 14.21 -8.75 -63.01
N THR A 175 15.05 -8.99 -62.00
CA THR A 175 16.44 -9.42 -62.19
C THR A 175 16.53 -10.81 -62.81
N GLU A 176 15.66 -11.75 -62.44
CA GLU A 176 15.56 -13.06 -63.09
C GLU A 176 15.15 -12.94 -64.57
N ALA A 177 14.21 -12.05 -64.90
CA ALA A 177 13.80 -11.80 -66.28
C ALA A 177 14.96 -11.22 -67.10
N LEU A 178 15.67 -10.22 -66.59
CA LEU A 178 16.85 -9.64 -67.23
C LEU A 178 17.97 -10.68 -67.42
N LYS A 179 18.21 -11.53 -66.42
CA LYS A 179 19.20 -12.62 -66.53
C LYS A 179 18.82 -13.60 -67.64
N LYS A 180 17.54 -14.00 -67.73
CA LYS A 180 17.05 -14.87 -68.82
C LYS A 180 17.22 -14.21 -70.19
N GLN A 181 16.92 -12.92 -70.30
CA GLN A 181 17.12 -12.16 -71.52
C GLN A 181 18.61 -12.13 -71.94
N ALA A 182 19.51 -11.75 -71.02
CA ALA A 182 20.95 -11.73 -71.30
C ALA A 182 21.50 -13.12 -71.67
N GLN A 183 20.98 -14.19 -71.05
CA GLN A 183 21.34 -15.57 -71.41
C GLN A 183 20.88 -15.93 -72.84
N GLU A 184 19.74 -15.41 -73.29
CA GLU A 184 19.28 -15.64 -74.66
C GLU A 184 20.08 -14.80 -75.67
N GLU A 185 20.39 -13.55 -75.35
CA GLU A 185 21.25 -12.68 -76.16
C GLU A 185 22.65 -13.29 -76.35
N THR A 186 23.26 -13.81 -75.28
CA THR A 186 24.57 -14.48 -75.36
C THR A 186 24.53 -15.75 -76.22
N LYS A 187 23.47 -16.57 -76.13
CA LYS A 187 23.28 -17.71 -77.05
C LYS A 187 23.17 -17.25 -78.51
N ASN A 188 22.40 -16.20 -78.77
CA ASN A 188 22.22 -15.64 -80.10
C ASN A 188 23.56 -15.14 -80.67
N VAL A 189 24.33 -14.39 -79.88
CA VAL A 189 25.67 -13.93 -80.26
C VAL A 189 26.60 -15.11 -80.56
N LEU A 190 26.57 -16.16 -79.72
CA LEU A 190 27.37 -17.37 -79.94
C LEU A 190 26.99 -18.08 -81.25
N GLN A 191 25.70 -18.17 -81.56
CA GLN A 191 25.23 -18.73 -82.83
C GLN A 191 25.73 -17.91 -84.03
N VAL A 192 25.63 -16.59 -83.97
CA VAL A 192 26.13 -15.68 -85.01
C VAL A 192 27.64 -15.81 -85.18
N ALA A 193 28.40 -15.79 -84.08
CA ALA A 193 29.86 -15.95 -84.09
C ALA A 193 30.28 -17.30 -84.69
N ASN A 194 29.58 -18.39 -84.35
CA ASN A 194 29.80 -19.70 -84.97
C ASN A 194 29.51 -19.69 -86.47
N GLY A 195 28.45 -19.00 -86.90
CA GLY A 195 28.16 -18.77 -88.31
C GLY A 195 29.28 -18.03 -89.04
N LEU A 196 29.80 -16.96 -88.44
CA LEU A 196 30.90 -16.17 -88.99
C LEU A 196 32.21 -16.98 -89.05
N LYS A 197 32.54 -17.72 -87.99
CA LYS A 197 33.70 -18.64 -87.93
C LYS A 197 33.66 -19.66 -89.07
N ARG A 198 32.48 -20.23 -89.37
CA ARG A 198 32.32 -21.15 -90.51
C ARG A 198 32.56 -20.46 -91.85
N ARG A 199 32.06 -19.23 -92.04
CA ARG A 199 32.31 -18.45 -93.27
C ARG A 199 33.78 -18.10 -93.44
N TYR A 200 34.43 -17.65 -92.36
CA TYR A 200 35.86 -17.33 -92.39
C TYR A 200 36.71 -18.55 -92.74
N ARG A 201 36.41 -19.71 -92.14
CA ARG A 201 37.09 -20.98 -92.50
C ARG A 201 36.92 -21.34 -93.97
N LYS A 202 35.73 -21.15 -94.54
CA LYS A 202 35.51 -21.37 -95.98
C LYS A 202 36.36 -20.43 -96.84
N LEU A 203 36.45 -19.17 -96.44
CA LEU A 203 37.24 -18.16 -97.13
C LEU A 203 38.75 -18.44 -97.03
N GLU A 204 39.23 -18.81 -95.85
CA GLU A 204 40.61 -19.24 -95.59
C GLU A 204 41.00 -20.42 -96.46
N ASN A 205 40.18 -21.47 -96.50
CA ASN A 205 40.38 -22.63 -97.37
C ASN A 205 40.43 -22.23 -98.86
N HIS A 206 39.60 -21.27 -99.28
CA HIS A 206 39.57 -20.78 -100.66
C HIS A 206 40.86 -20.03 -101.01
N TYR A 207 41.33 -19.12 -100.15
CA TYR A 207 42.61 -18.44 -100.35
C TYR A 207 43.80 -19.41 -100.36
N GLU A 208 43.78 -20.44 -99.50
CA GLU A 208 44.83 -21.47 -99.49
C GLU A 208 44.85 -22.27 -100.80
N ALA A 209 43.67 -22.60 -101.35
CA ALA A 209 43.55 -23.25 -102.65
C ALA A 209 44.08 -22.35 -103.78
N LEU A 210 43.72 -21.06 -103.77
CA LEU A 210 44.21 -20.08 -104.74
C LEU A 210 45.73 -19.92 -104.68
N ALA A 211 46.29 -19.86 -103.46
CA ALA A 211 47.74 -19.78 -103.25
C ALA A 211 48.48 -21.03 -103.79
N LYS A 212 47.92 -22.22 -103.57
CA LYS A 212 48.45 -23.48 -104.15
C LYS A 212 48.40 -23.44 -105.68
N GLN A 213 47.31 -22.94 -106.25
CA GLN A 213 47.18 -22.79 -107.71
C GLN A 213 48.25 -21.84 -108.27
N VAL A 214 48.38 -20.63 -107.71
CA VAL A 214 49.40 -19.65 -108.14
C VAL A 214 50.81 -20.23 -108.00
N ALA A 215 51.11 -20.94 -106.92
CA ALA A 215 52.40 -21.60 -106.75
C ALA A 215 52.65 -22.67 -107.82
N SER A 216 51.63 -23.44 -108.21
CA SER A 216 51.74 -24.44 -109.26
C SER A 216 51.94 -23.81 -110.65
N GLU A 217 51.21 -22.73 -110.96
CA GLU A 217 51.37 -21.98 -112.21
C GLU A 217 52.76 -21.32 -112.29
N MET A 218 53.24 -20.74 -111.18
CA MET A 218 54.58 -20.17 -111.09
C MET A 218 55.67 -21.23 -111.33
N LYS A 219 55.55 -22.42 -110.74
CA LYS A 219 56.46 -23.55 -111.01
C LYS A 219 56.42 -23.98 -112.47
N PHE A 220 55.22 -24.10 -113.04
CA PHE A 220 55.07 -24.44 -114.45
C PHE A 220 55.77 -23.42 -115.37
N VAL A 221 55.58 -22.12 -115.11
CA VAL A 221 56.27 -21.05 -115.86
C VAL A 221 57.79 -21.15 -115.66
N GLN A 222 58.28 -21.40 -114.45
CA GLN A 222 59.71 -21.61 -114.20
C GLN A 222 60.26 -22.82 -114.98
N GLU A 223 59.58 -23.97 -114.95
CA GLU A 223 59.97 -25.17 -115.70
C GLU A 223 59.97 -24.93 -117.23
N LEU A 224 58.98 -24.18 -117.73
CA LEU A 224 58.91 -23.78 -119.14
C LEU A 224 60.10 -22.90 -119.52
N VAL A 225 60.41 -21.87 -118.72
CA VAL A 225 61.58 -20.99 -118.92
C VAL A 225 62.89 -21.78 -118.90
N TRP A 226 63.07 -22.67 -117.91
CA TRP A 226 64.23 -23.57 -117.81
C TRP A 226 64.35 -24.52 -119.00
N SER A 227 63.24 -24.91 -119.62
CA SER A 227 63.26 -25.78 -120.80
C SER A 227 63.67 -24.99 -122.04
N ILE A 228 63.15 -23.78 -122.22
CA ILE A 228 63.53 -22.87 -123.32
C ILE A 228 65.02 -22.47 -123.21
N GLU A 229 65.51 -22.19 -122.01
CA GLU A 229 66.94 -21.87 -121.79
C GLU A 229 67.85 -23.08 -122.09
N ARG A 230 67.41 -24.31 -121.78
CA ARG A 230 68.15 -25.53 -122.15
C ARG A 230 68.15 -25.80 -123.66
N GLU A 231 67.04 -25.57 -124.34
CA GLU A 231 66.99 -25.69 -125.81
C GLU A 231 67.90 -24.68 -126.51
N LYS A 232 68.03 -23.45 -125.97
CA LYS A 232 68.97 -22.44 -126.48
C LYS A 232 70.45 -22.76 -126.23
N LEU A 233 70.78 -23.62 -125.26
CA LEU A 233 72.16 -24.04 -124.97
C LEU A 233 72.60 -25.29 -125.77
N GLN A 234 71.68 -25.94 -126.47
CA GLN A 234 71.93 -27.14 -127.31
C GLN A 234 71.84 -26.88 -128.82
N SER A 235 71.56 -25.64 -129.25
CA SER A 235 71.66 -25.15 -130.64
C SER A 235 72.83 -24.19 -130.79
#